data_AF-A0A1F8GKI4-F1
#
_entry.id   AF-A0A1F8GKI4-F1
#
_cell.length_a   1.000
_cell.length_b   1.000
_cell.length_c   1.000
_cell.angle_alpha   90.00
_cell.angle_beta   90.00
_cell.angle_gamma   90.00
#
_symmetry.space_group_name_H-M   'P 1'
#
loop_
_entity.id
_entity.type
_entity.pdbx_description
1 polymer ?
#
loop_
_entity_poly.entity_id
_entity_poly.type
_entity_poly.pdbx_seq_one_letter_code
_entity_poly.pdbx_strand_id
1 'polypeptide(L)' 'MIDAVGISGLVLVSIAIWLKKEKGQDILFILGGGLLLIYSAYLKNTIFIVLQGVFILSALLELLKLNKK' A
#
# COMPACT_ATOMS: atom_id res chain seq x y z
N MET A 1 -10.42 -13.98 9.87
CA MET A 1 -9.22 -13.29 10.42
C MET A 1 -8.45 -12.56 9.34
N ILE A 2 -8.24 -13.14 8.17
CA ILE A 2 -7.55 -12.49 7.05
C ILE A 2 -8.34 -11.29 6.49
N ASP A 3 -9.66 -11.29 6.64
CA ASP A 3 -10.49 -10.13 6.29
C ASP A 3 -10.14 -8.88 7.10
N ALA A 4 -9.74 -9.04 8.37
CA ALA A 4 -9.28 -7.92 9.18
C ALA A 4 -7.96 -7.32 8.64
N VAL A 5 -7.10 -8.16 8.05
CA VAL A 5 -5.87 -7.71 7.37
C VAL A 5 -6.24 -6.88 6.13
N GLY A 6 -7.17 -7.37 5.30
CA GLY A 6 -7.67 -6.64 4.13
C GLY A 6 -8.32 -5.30 4.51
N ILE A 7 -9.21 -5.30 5.50
CA ILE A 7 -9.87 -4.09 6.01
C ILE A 7 -8.85 -3.09 6.56
N SER A 8 -7.89 -3.56 7.38
CA SER A 8 -6.85 -2.69 7.94
C SER A 8 -5.97 -2.06 6.84
N GLY A 9 -5.63 -2.83 5.80
CA GLY A 9 -4.89 -2.33 4.64
C GLY A 9 -5.68 -1.27 3.86
N LEU A 10 -6.98 -1.50 3.64
CA LEU A 10 -7.87 -0.54 2.99
C LEU A 10 -7.98 0.78 3.78
N VAL A 11 -8.14 0.69 5.11
CA VAL A 11 -8.19 1.84 6.00
C VAL A 11 -6.88 2.63 5.96
N LEU A 12 -5.73 1.95 6.00
CA LEU A 12 -4.42 2.59 5.93
C LEU A 12 -4.21 3.35 4.61
N VAL A 13 -4.52 2.73 3.47
CA VAL A 13 -4.43 3.39 2.15
C VAL A 13 -5.41 4.57 2.08
N SER A 14 -6.60 4.44 2.66
CA SER A 14 -7.58 5.54 2.70
C SER A 14 -7.07 6.71 3.54
N ILE A 15 -6.49 6.47 4.71
CA ILE A 15 -5.90 7.51 5.56
C ILE A 15 -4.72 8.20 4.86
N ALA A 16 -3.90 7.44 4.12
CA ALA A 16 -2.77 7.96 3.37
C ALA A 16 -3.17 9.07 2.38
N ILE A 17 -4.34 8.94 1.72
CA ILE A 17 -4.85 9.94 0.77
C ILE A 17 -5.08 11.30 1.43
N TRP A 18 -5.48 11.33 2.70
CA TRP A 18 -5.72 12.57 3.44
C TRP A 18 -4.44 13.15 4.04
N LEU A 19 -3.33 12.42 4.00
CA LEU A 19 -2.08 12.85 4.60
C LEU A 19 -1.36 13.83 3.66
N LYS A 20 -1.28 15.10 4.07
CA LYS A 20 -0.60 16.15 3.29
C LYS A 20 0.94 16.04 3.22
N LYS A 21 1.53 15.12 3.99
CA LYS A 21 2.99 14.93 4.04
C LYS A 21 3.38 13.79 3.09
N GLU A 22 4.05 14.12 1.99
CA GLU A 22 4.46 13.18 0.93
C GLU A 22 5.16 11.92 1.51
N LYS A 23 6.21 12.09 2.33
CA LYS A 23 6.91 10.96 2.98
C LYS A 23 5.98 10.06 3.82
N GLY A 24 5.05 10.65 4.57
CA GLY A 24 4.15 9.88 5.43
C GLY A 24 3.07 9.15 4.62
N GLN A 25 2.62 9.78 3.54
CA GLN A 25 1.66 9.22 2.60
C GLN A 25 2.24 7.99 1.92
N ASP A 26 3.47 8.07 1.41
CA ASP A 26 4.14 6.93 0.76
C ASP A 26 4.39 5.77 1.72
N ILE A 27 4.80 6.05 2.96
CA ILE A 27 4.98 5.01 3.99
C ILE A 27 3.66 4.29 4.27
N LEU A 28 2.55 5.03 4.41
CA LEU A 28 1.23 4.45 4.63
C LEU A 28 0.74 3.68 3.41
N PHE A 29 1.04 4.13 2.20
CA PHE A 29 0.74 3.40 0.97
C PHE A 29 1.51 2.10 0.85
N ILE A 30 2.79 2.07 1.22
CA ILE A 30 3.61 0.85 1.24
C ILE A 30 3.08 -0.14 2.29
N LEU A 31 2.79 0.34 3.51
CA LEU A 31 2.28 -0.51 4.59
C LEU A 31 0.86 -1.03 4.31
N GLY A 32 -0.06 -0.14 3.92
CA GLY A 32 -1.44 -0.50 3.59
C GLY A 32 -1.53 -1.34 2.32
N GLY A 33 -0.73 -1.01 1.31
CA GLY A 33 -0.55 -1.80 0.10
C GLY A 33 -0.03 -3.20 0.41
N GLY A 34 0.97 -3.34 1.27
CA GLY A 34 1.51 -4.63 1.70
C GLY A 34 0.48 -5.52 2.39
N LEU A 35 -0.37 -4.95 3.26
CA LEU A 35 -1.47 -5.69 3.90
C LEU A 35 -2.52 -6.15 2.88
N LEU A 36 -2.87 -5.30 1.92
CA LEU A 36 -3.76 -5.65 0.81
C LEU A 36 -3.15 -6.68 -0.16
N LEU A 37 -1.82 -6.66 -0.34
CA LEU A 37 -1.10 -7.66 -1.12
C LEU A 37 -1.17 -9.03 -0.43
N ILE A 38 -0.94 -9.09 0.89
CA ILE A 38 -1.08 -10.33 1.68
C ILE A 38 -2.52 -10.86 1.58
N TYR A 39 -3.52 -9.96 1.71
CA TYR A 39 -4.93 -10.33 1.57
C TYR A 39 -5.27 -10.87 0.18
N SER A 40 -4.81 -10.20 -0.88
CA SER A 40 -5.09 -10.61 -2.25
C SER A 40 -4.34 -11.86 -2.70
N ALA A 41 -3.12 -12.07 -2.19
CA ALA A 41 -2.38 -13.33 -2.32
C ALA A 41 -3.14 -14.49 -1.69
N TYR A 42 -3.74 -14.27 -0.51
CA TYR A 42 -4.59 -15.28 0.13
C TYR A 42 -5.83 -15.61 -0.69
N LEU A 43 -6.50 -14.60 -1.25
CA LEU A 43 -7.64 -14.79 -2.15
C LEU A 43 -7.26 -15.34 -3.53
N LYS A 44 -5.95 -15.51 -3.81
CA LYS A 44 -5.41 -15.92 -5.13
C LYS A 44 -5.91 -15.03 -6.27
N ASN A 45 -6.15 -13.74 -5.99
CA ASN A 45 -6.62 -12.79 -6.99
C ASN A 45 -5.44 -12.17 -7.73
N THR A 46 -5.08 -12.77 -8.86
CA THR A 46 -3.91 -12.37 -9.66
C THR A 46 -3.94 -10.90 -10.08
N ILE A 47 -5.11 -10.38 -10.49
CA ILE A 47 -5.23 -8.98 -10.93
C ILE A 47 -4.90 -8.04 -9.77
N PHE A 48 -5.49 -8.30 -8.61
CA PHE A 48 -5.28 -7.44 -7.44
C PHE A 48 -3.86 -7.55 -6.90
N ILE A 49 -3.24 -8.74 -6.94
CA ILE A 49 -1.84 -8.93 -6.56
C ILE A 49 -0.90 -8.10 -7.46
N VAL A 50 -1.11 -8.15 -8.78
CA VAL A 50 -0.27 -7.39 -9.72
C VAL A 50 -0.44 -5.89 -9.54
N LEU A 51 -1.69 -5.42 -9.44
CA LEU A 51 -1.97 -4.01 -9.19
C LEU A 51 -1.33 -3.51 -7.90
N GLN A 52 -1.44 -4.30 -6.82
CA GLN A 52 -0.86 -3.91 -5.54
C GLN A 52 0.67 -3.96 -5.56
N GLY A 53 1.26 -4.91 -6.28
CA GLY A 53 2.70 -4.95 -6.51
C GLY A 53 3.20 -3.69 -7.22
N VAL A 54 2.58 -3.31 -8.34
CA VAL A 54 2.95 -2.09 -9.08
C VAL A 54 2.74 -0.84 -8.22
N PHE A 55 1.62 -0.76 -7.51
CA PHE A 55 1.31 0.36 -6.62
C PHE A 55 2.35 0.55 -5.51
N ILE A 56 2.73 -0.53 -4.81
CA ILE A 56 3.75 -0.49 -3.75
C ILE A 56 5.11 -0.12 -4.33
N LEU A 57 5.47 -0.64 -5.50
CA LEU A 57 6.73 -0.30 -6.17
C LEU A 57 6.79 1.18 -6.54
N SER A 58 5.70 1.75 -7.07
CA SER A 58 5.60 3.18 -7.36
C SER A 58 5.79 4.03 -6.10
N ALA A 59 5.08 3.70 -5.00
CA ALA A 59 5.22 4.41 -3.73
C ALA A 59 6.65 4.28 -3.15
N LEU A 60 7.30 3.13 -3.33
CA LEU A 60 8.69 2.93 -2.89
C LEU A 60 9.67 3.80 -3.68
N LEU A 61 9.51 3.89 -5.01
CA LEU A 61 10.35 4.74 -5.86
C LEU A 61 10.18 6.22 -5.53
N GLU A 62 8.95 6.66 -5.28
CA GLU A 62 8.65 8.03 -4.85
C GLU A 62 9.30 8.36 -3.50
N LEU A 63 9.18 7.46 -2.52
CA LEU A 63 9.80 7.60 -1.21
C LEU A 63 11.33 7.70 -1.30
N LEU A 64 11.97 6.88 -2.16
CA LEU A 64 13.42 6.93 -2.39
C LEU A 64 13.85 8.24 -3.07
N LYS A 65 13.01 8.80 -3.94
CA LYS A 65 13.26 10.09 -4.60
C LYS A 65 13.14 11.26 -3.63
N LEU A 66 12.14 11.23 -2.74
CA LEU A 66 11.94 12.22 -1.68
C LEU A 66 13.06 12.21 -0.63
N ASN A 67 13.75 11.08 -0.43
CA ASN A 67 14.86 11.00 0.51
C ASN A 67 16.22 11.45 -0.08
N LYS A 68 16.31 11.59 -1.41
CA LYS A 68 17.50 12.11 -2.10
C LYS A 68 17.48 13.63 -2.30
N LYS A 69 16.35 14.28 -2.03
CA LYS A 69 16.15 15.73 -2.14
C LYS A 69 16.38 16.38 -0.77
#